data_AF-A0A954BD36-F1
#
_entry.id   AF-A0A954BD36-F1
#
_cell.length_a   1.000
_cell.length_b   1.000
_cell.length_c   1.000
_cell.angle_alpha   90.00
_cell.angle_beta   90.00
_cell.angle_gamma   90.00
#
_symmetry.space_group_name_H-M   'P 1'
#
loop_
_entity.id
_entity.type
_entity.pdbx_description
1 polymer ?
#
loop_
_entity_poly.entity_id
_entity_poly.type
_entity_poly.pdbx_seq_one_letter_code
_entity_poly.pdbx_strand_id
1 'polypeptide(L)'
;MSEPDNIHNIDEARARRAISQIRANLAFEHMVMAVLIASAASAGALLFLLVGEALVIGGSLLRGIGGALYGAMRFSFISFLAGFFAVVCVGLPLHVTLEKMKLRKVWPYVVAGVAIELVAAWFVLRRLPLATDFATPENFPLLLPGVIAALIFGRRMKPHWEAAERAESAPAVTRLH
;
A
#
# COMPACT_ATOMS: atom_id res chain seq x y z
N MET A 1 -48.75 2.85 -21.86
CA MET A 1 -48.33 3.46 -20.59
C MET A 1 -47.41 2.48 -19.89
N SER A 2 -46.09 2.65 -20.04
CA SER A 2 -45.04 1.75 -19.52
C SER A 2 -43.80 2.58 -19.18
N GLU A 3 -43.95 3.50 -18.22
CA GLU A 3 -42.90 4.43 -17.79
C GLU A 3 -42.48 4.37 -16.29
N PRO A 4 -42.97 3.44 -15.41
CA PRO A 4 -42.47 3.39 -14.03
C PRO A 4 -41.15 2.60 -13.84
N ASP A 5 -40.79 1.69 -14.76
CA ASP A 5 -39.59 0.84 -14.59
C ASP A 5 -38.25 1.59 -14.73
N ASN A 6 -38.25 2.76 -15.39
CA ASN A 6 -37.01 3.48 -15.69
C ASN A 6 -36.46 4.25 -14.47
N ILE A 7 -37.34 4.73 -13.57
CA ILE A 7 -36.93 5.51 -12.40
C ILE A 7 -36.21 4.62 -11.38
N HIS A 8 -36.73 3.41 -11.14
CA HIS A 8 -36.14 2.48 -10.18
C HIS A 8 -34.71 2.05 -10.58
N ASN A 9 -34.47 1.83 -11.88
CA ASN A 9 -33.18 1.40 -12.41
C ASN A 9 -32.10 2.49 -12.29
N ILE A 10 -32.47 3.77 -12.44
CA ILE A 10 -31.55 4.91 -12.31
C ILE A 10 -31.06 5.05 -10.86
N ASP A 11 -31.96 4.88 -9.90
CA ASP A 11 -31.64 4.99 -8.47
C ASP A 11 -30.74 3.85 -7.99
N GLU A 12 -30.99 2.62 -8.45
CA GLU A 12 -30.11 1.48 -8.17
C GLU A 12 -28.70 1.67 -8.74
N ALA A 13 -28.60 2.14 -9.99
CA ALA A 13 -27.32 2.39 -10.63
C ALA A 13 -26.52 3.48 -9.91
N ARG A 14 -27.18 4.54 -9.44
CA ARG A 14 -26.56 5.60 -8.62
C ARG A 14 -26.09 5.07 -7.27
N ALA A 15 -26.94 4.28 -6.59
CA ALA A 15 -26.58 3.68 -5.31
C ALA A 15 -25.35 2.77 -5.42
N ARG A 16 -25.29 1.92 -6.46
CA ARG A 16 -24.13 1.05 -6.72
C ARG A 16 -22.84 1.84 -6.97
N ARG A 17 -22.92 2.93 -7.74
CA ARG A 17 -21.76 3.81 -7.98
C ARG A 17 -21.28 4.48 -6.70
N ALA A 18 -22.20 5.00 -5.89
CA ALA A 18 -21.86 5.62 -4.61
C ALA A 18 -21.16 4.63 -3.66
N ILE A 19 -21.69 3.41 -3.54
CA ILE A 19 -21.07 2.36 -2.70
C ILE A 19 -19.65 2.02 -3.21
N SER A 20 -19.47 1.87 -4.53
CA SER A 20 -18.16 1.58 -5.10
C SER A 20 -17.15 2.70 -4.85
N GLN A 21 -17.57 3.97 -4.96
CA GLN A 21 -16.71 5.12 -4.64
C GLN A 21 -16.31 5.17 -3.17
N ILE A 22 -17.24 4.89 -2.25
CA ILE A 22 -16.96 4.84 -0.81
C ILE A 22 -15.93 3.75 -0.51
N ARG A 23 -16.09 2.56 -1.08
CA ARG A 23 -15.14 1.44 -0.89
C ARG A 23 -13.76 1.76 -1.47
N ALA A 24 -13.71 2.37 -2.65
CA ALA A 24 -12.46 2.79 -3.27
C ALA A 24 -11.71 3.83 -2.41
N ASN A 25 -12.44 4.83 -1.87
CA ASN A 25 -11.84 5.85 -0.99
C ASN A 25 -11.36 5.24 0.33
N LEU A 26 -12.16 4.35 0.94
CA LEU A 26 -11.77 3.62 2.14
C LEU A 26 -10.50 2.78 1.90
N ALA A 27 -10.43 2.05 0.79
CA ALA A 27 -9.25 1.26 0.45
C ALA A 27 -8.03 2.15 0.22
N PHE A 28 -8.19 3.29 -0.45
CA PHE A 28 -7.14 4.29 -0.64
C PHE A 28 -6.58 4.80 0.69
N GLU A 29 -7.44 5.20 1.63
CA GLU A 29 -7.01 5.64 2.97
C GLU A 29 -6.18 4.56 3.68
N HIS A 30 -6.64 3.31 3.63
CA HIS A 30 -5.92 2.18 4.24
C HIS A 30 -4.58 1.89 3.58
N MET A 31 -4.49 2.04 2.25
CA MET A 31 -3.23 1.89 1.51
C MET A 31 -2.23 3.00 1.86
N VAL A 32 -2.68 4.27 1.86
CA VAL A 32 -1.83 5.42 2.21
C VAL A 32 -1.32 5.29 3.65
N MET A 33 -2.17 4.87 4.58
CA MET A 33 -1.74 4.60 5.96
C MET A 33 -0.73 3.47 6.05
N ALA A 34 -0.90 2.40 5.26
CA ALA A 34 0.07 1.29 5.23
C ALA A 34 1.43 1.74 4.68
N VAL A 35 1.44 2.55 3.62
CA VAL A 35 2.66 3.15 3.07
C VAL A 35 3.33 4.07 4.08
N LEU A 36 2.57 4.90 4.79
CA LEU A 36 3.09 5.81 5.81
C LEU A 36 3.78 5.01 6.94
N ILE A 37 3.13 3.96 7.45
CA ILE A 37 3.69 3.10 8.49
C ILE A 37 4.96 2.38 7.99
N ALA A 38 4.92 1.82 6.78
CA ALA A 38 6.09 1.14 6.20
C ALA A 38 7.26 2.10 5.98
N SER A 39 6.99 3.32 5.52
CA SER A 39 8.01 4.37 5.31
C SER A 39 8.64 4.80 6.63
N ALA A 40 7.82 5.04 7.66
CA ALA A 40 8.30 5.41 8.99
C ALA A 40 9.12 4.27 9.63
N ALA A 41 8.67 3.02 9.51
CA ALA A 41 9.39 1.86 10.01
C ALA A 41 10.75 1.69 9.29
N SER A 42 10.79 1.88 7.97
CA SER A 42 12.02 1.78 7.18
C SER A 42 13.00 2.91 7.52
N ALA A 43 12.51 4.13 7.72
CA ALA A 43 13.33 5.25 8.16
C ALA A 43 13.88 5.04 9.58
N GLY A 44 13.08 4.48 10.49
CA GLY A 44 13.52 4.10 11.84
C GLY A 44 14.59 3.02 11.82
N ALA A 45 14.45 2.00 10.97
CA ALA A 45 15.46 0.97 10.77
C ALA A 45 16.77 1.55 10.22
N LEU A 46 16.69 2.44 9.22
CA LEU A 46 17.86 3.13 8.68
C LEU A 46 18.57 3.98 9.75
N LEU A 47 17.80 4.73 10.55
CA LEU A 47 18.34 5.52 11.66
C LEU A 47 19.09 4.63 12.65
N PHE A 48 18.49 3.49 13.03
CA PHE A 48 19.10 2.54 13.96
C PHE A 48 20.43 1.99 13.43
N LEU A 49 20.49 1.64 12.14
CA LEU A 49 21.71 1.16 11.49
C LEU A 49 22.80 2.24 11.47
N LEU A 50 22.47 3.46 11.04
CA LEU A 50 23.43 4.56 10.93
C LEU A 50 23.98 5.00 12.30
N VAL A 51 23.14 5.05 13.32
CA VAL A 51 23.58 5.40 14.69
C VAL A 51 24.39 4.26 15.29
N GLY A 52 23.99 3.00 15.05
CA GLY A 52 24.74 1.82 15.49
C GLY A 52 26.15 1.77 14.90
N GLU A 53 26.29 2.04 13.61
CA GLU A 53 27.58 2.11 12.92
C GLU A 53 28.46 3.25 13.47
N ALA A 54 27.89 4.44 13.67
CA ALA A 54 28.61 5.57 14.26
C ALA A 54 29.14 5.27 15.68
N LEU A 55 28.39 4.49 16.46
CA LEU A 55 28.78 4.06 17.81
C LEU A 55 29.96 3.08 17.77
N VAL A 56 29.97 2.15 16.81
CA VAL A 56 31.01 1.12 16.64
C VAL A 56 32.32 1.72 16.13
N ILE A 57 32.26 2.69 15.22
CA ILE A 57 33.44 3.30 14.59
C ILE A 57 34.08 4.39 15.49
N GLY A 58 33.50 4.69 16.66
CA GLY A 58 34.03 5.69 17.59
C GLY A 58 33.89 7.14 17.11
N GLY A 59 32.95 7.40 16.18
CA GLY A 59 32.67 8.73 15.67
C GLY A 59 32.01 9.64 16.71
N SER A 60 32.03 10.97 16.48
CA SER A 60 31.34 11.88 17.39
C SER A 60 29.83 11.74 17.28
N LEU A 61 29.22 11.25 18.37
CA LEU A 61 27.80 10.92 18.48
C LEU A 61 26.89 12.06 17.99
N LEU A 62 27.24 13.31 18.31
CA LEU A 62 26.45 14.50 17.97
C LEU A 62 26.43 14.82 16.47
N ARG A 63 27.54 14.63 15.73
CA ARG A 63 27.54 14.79 14.26
C ARG A 63 26.85 13.62 13.57
N GLY A 64 27.00 12.41 14.11
CA GLY A 64 26.33 11.21 13.59
C GLY A 64 24.81 11.29 13.69
N ILE A 65 24.28 11.71 14.85
CA ILE A 65 22.83 11.80 15.08
C ILE A 65 22.17 12.83 14.15
N GLY A 66 22.75 14.03 14.01
CA GLY A 66 22.18 15.08 13.16
C GLY A 66 22.09 14.67 11.69
N GLY A 67 23.16 14.08 11.16
CA GLY A 67 23.21 13.56 9.79
C GLY A 67 22.25 12.38 9.57
N ALA A 68 22.21 11.44 10.53
CA ALA A 68 21.32 10.28 10.47
C ALA A 68 19.84 10.69 10.52
N LEU A 69 19.47 11.65 11.38
CA LEU A 69 18.11 12.18 11.45
C LEU A 69 17.70 12.86 10.14
N TYR A 70 18.55 13.72 9.58
CA TYR A 70 18.27 14.36 8.29
C TYR A 70 18.15 13.32 7.16
N GLY A 71 19.05 12.33 7.13
CA GLY A 71 19.03 11.23 6.16
C GLY A 71 17.75 10.40 6.27
N ALA A 72 17.38 9.98 7.47
CA ALA A 72 16.16 9.22 7.74
C ALA A 72 14.89 10.01 7.39
N MET A 73 14.85 11.31 7.72
CA MET A 73 13.73 12.19 7.37
C MET A 73 13.59 12.32 5.86
N ARG A 74 14.68 12.65 5.15
CA ARG A 74 14.70 12.75 3.69
C ARG A 74 14.29 11.43 3.04
N PHE A 75 14.82 10.31 3.52
CA PHE A 75 14.46 8.98 3.04
C PHE A 75 12.97 8.69 3.25
N SER A 76 12.43 8.99 4.44
CA SER A 76 11.00 8.82 4.75
C SER A 76 10.11 9.61 3.80
N PHE A 77 10.44 10.89 3.53
CA PHE A 77 9.69 11.71 2.57
C PHE A 77 9.68 11.14 1.16
N ILE A 78 10.85 10.73 0.66
CA ILE A 78 10.98 10.16 -0.69
C ILE A 78 10.26 8.82 -0.78
N SER A 79 10.45 7.95 0.21
CA SER A 79 9.83 6.63 0.29
C SER A 79 8.30 6.74 0.37
N PHE A 80 7.79 7.63 1.22
CA PHE A 80 6.36 7.92 1.32
C PHE A 80 5.79 8.42 -0.01
N LEU A 81 6.45 9.39 -0.64
CA LEU A 81 5.97 9.97 -1.89
C LEU A 81 5.95 8.93 -3.03
N ALA A 82 7.02 8.13 -3.15
CA ALA A 82 7.08 7.03 -4.11
C ALA A 82 5.98 5.99 -3.87
N GLY A 83 5.79 5.58 -2.61
CA GLY A 83 4.73 4.65 -2.24
C GLY A 83 3.33 5.23 -2.46
N PHE A 84 3.13 6.52 -2.19
CA PHE A 84 1.87 7.22 -2.44
C PHE A 84 1.51 7.21 -3.93
N PHE A 85 2.46 7.59 -4.80
CA PHE A 85 2.24 7.53 -6.24
C PHE A 85 2.01 6.10 -6.73
N ALA A 86 2.72 5.11 -6.19
CA ALA A 86 2.48 3.71 -6.51
C ALA A 86 1.06 3.25 -6.11
N VAL A 87 0.55 3.69 -4.97
CA VAL A 87 -0.84 3.45 -4.56
C VAL A 87 -1.83 4.09 -5.53
N VAL A 88 -1.63 5.34 -5.93
CA VAL A 88 -2.53 6.03 -6.86
C VAL A 88 -2.51 5.38 -8.26
N CYS A 89 -1.32 5.10 -8.79
CA CYS A 89 -1.14 4.63 -10.16
C CYS A 89 -1.41 3.12 -10.33
N VAL A 90 -1.13 2.32 -9.31
CA VAL A 90 -1.20 0.84 -9.39
C VAL A 90 -2.15 0.28 -8.35
N GLY A 91 -1.97 0.65 -7.07
CA GLY A 91 -2.72 0.07 -5.95
C GLY A 91 -4.24 0.23 -6.08
N LEU A 92 -4.72 1.44 -6.34
CA LEU A 92 -6.15 1.75 -6.45
C LEU A 92 -6.79 1.13 -7.71
N PRO A 93 -6.21 1.27 -8.92
CA PRO A 93 -6.72 0.56 -10.10
C PRO A 93 -6.75 -0.96 -9.92
N LEU A 94 -5.72 -1.53 -9.29
CA LEU A 94 -5.67 -2.94 -8.94
C LEU A 94 -6.80 -3.31 -7.99
N HIS A 95 -7.03 -2.52 -6.93
CA HIS A 95 -8.11 -2.75 -5.97
C HIS A 95 -9.49 -2.78 -6.64
N VAL A 96 -9.79 -1.74 -7.44
CA VAL A 96 -11.06 -1.64 -8.16
C VAL A 96 -11.25 -2.82 -9.11
N THR A 97 -10.19 -3.27 -9.77
CA THR A 97 -10.22 -4.43 -10.67
C THR A 97 -10.48 -5.73 -9.90
N LEU A 98 -9.76 -5.95 -8.80
CA LEU A 98 -9.92 -7.12 -7.95
C LEU A 98 -11.29 -7.17 -7.28
N GLU A 99 -11.84 -6.02 -6.87
CA GLU A 99 -13.17 -5.94 -6.30
C GLU A 99 -14.25 -6.33 -7.32
N LYS A 100 -14.13 -5.88 -8.57
CA LYS A 100 -15.01 -6.31 -9.67
C LYS A 100 -14.94 -7.82 -9.91
N MET A 101 -13.77 -8.41 -9.77
CA MET A 101 -13.55 -9.86 -9.87
C MET A 101 -13.91 -10.62 -8.58
N LYS A 102 -14.33 -9.92 -7.52
CA LYS A 102 -14.57 -10.47 -6.18
C LYS A 102 -13.34 -11.19 -5.57
N LEU A 103 -12.14 -10.83 -6.02
CA LEU A 103 -10.88 -11.39 -5.54
C LEU A 103 -10.37 -10.61 -4.30
N ARG A 104 -10.94 -10.94 -3.13
CA ARG A 104 -10.63 -10.29 -1.85
C ARG A 104 -9.49 -10.99 -1.10
N LYS A 105 -8.31 -11.04 -1.71
CA LYS A 105 -7.11 -11.68 -1.12
C LYS A 105 -5.95 -10.69 -1.03
N VAL A 106 -5.03 -10.90 -0.09
CA VAL A 106 -3.87 -10.03 0.15
C VAL A 106 -2.75 -10.25 -0.86
N TRP A 107 -2.57 -11.49 -1.35
CA TRP A 107 -1.44 -11.86 -2.20
C TRP A 107 -1.29 -11.04 -3.50
N PRO A 108 -2.34 -10.57 -4.20
CA PRO A 108 -2.16 -9.73 -5.38
C PRO A 108 -1.49 -8.39 -5.04
N TYR A 109 -1.79 -7.84 -3.87
CA TYR A 109 -1.16 -6.61 -3.38
C TYR A 109 0.30 -6.84 -2.99
N VAL A 110 0.63 -8.03 -2.46
CA VAL A 110 2.02 -8.42 -2.18
C VAL A 110 2.81 -8.53 -3.48
N VAL A 111 2.26 -9.20 -4.50
CA VAL A 111 2.90 -9.32 -5.83
C VAL A 111 3.10 -7.94 -6.46
N ALA A 112 2.09 -7.07 -6.41
CA ALA A 112 2.20 -5.71 -6.91
C ALA A 112 3.27 -4.90 -6.15
N GLY A 113 3.31 -5.01 -4.82
CA GLY A 113 4.33 -4.38 -3.99
C GLY A 113 5.73 -4.84 -4.36
N VAL A 114 5.97 -6.14 -4.47
CA VAL A 114 7.26 -6.70 -4.90
C VAL A 114 7.64 -6.21 -6.30
N ALA A 115 6.70 -6.19 -7.24
CA ALA A 115 6.97 -5.70 -8.59
C ALA A 115 7.36 -4.21 -8.61
N ILE A 116 6.66 -3.37 -7.83
CA ILE A 116 6.97 -1.94 -7.69
C ILE A 116 8.38 -1.76 -7.11
N GLU A 117 8.72 -2.50 -6.06
CA GLU A 117 10.04 -2.43 -5.43
C GLU A 117 11.15 -2.89 -6.38
N LEU A 118 10.93 -3.96 -7.15
CA LEU A 118 11.89 -4.41 -8.16
C LEU A 118 12.12 -3.35 -9.25
N VAL A 119 11.05 -2.68 -9.71
CA VAL A 119 11.18 -1.59 -10.69
C VAL A 119 11.90 -0.39 -10.08
N ALA A 120 11.58 -0.01 -8.85
CA ALA A 120 12.23 1.08 -8.14
C ALA A 120 13.72 0.78 -7.92
N ALA A 121 14.04 -0.42 -7.44
CA ALA A 121 15.40 -0.89 -7.25
C ALA A 121 16.18 -0.90 -8.56
N TRP A 122 15.59 -1.39 -9.66
CA TRP A 122 16.22 -1.31 -10.99
C TRP A 122 16.52 0.12 -11.43
N PHE A 123 15.60 1.06 -11.18
CA PHE A 123 15.79 2.46 -11.54
C PHE A 123 16.89 3.15 -10.72
N VAL A 124 17.04 2.78 -9.45
CA VAL A 124 18.06 3.31 -8.53
C VAL A 124 19.42 2.67 -8.81
N LEU A 125 19.47 1.34 -8.89
CA LEU A 125 20.71 0.57 -9.03
C LEU A 125 21.38 0.78 -10.38
N ARG A 126 20.64 0.99 -11.48
CA ARG A 126 21.25 1.34 -12.78
C ARG A 126 22.07 2.65 -12.76
N ARG A 127 21.89 3.49 -11.74
CA ARG A 127 22.65 4.74 -11.54
C ARG A 127 23.83 4.59 -10.59
N LEU A 128 23.96 3.44 -9.92
CA LEU A 128 25.03 3.17 -8.99
C LEU A 128 25.94 2.08 -9.58
N PRO A 129 27.26 2.29 -9.70
CA PRO A 129 28.19 1.31 -10.26
C PRO A 129 28.41 0.07 -9.37
N LEU A 130 27.55 -0.20 -8.39
CA LEU A 130 27.81 -1.10 -7.26
C LEU A 130 26.85 -2.29 -7.09
N ALA A 131 25.79 -2.44 -7.88
CA ALA A 131 24.92 -3.62 -7.71
C ALA A 131 24.26 -4.05 -9.03
N THR A 132 24.95 -4.95 -9.73
CA THR A 132 24.41 -5.65 -10.91
C THR A 132 23.71 -6.95 -10.58
N ASP A 133 23.75 -7.41 -9.32
CA ASP A 133 23.22 -8.72 -8.95
C ASP A 133 22.07 -8.65 -7.93
N PHE A 134 20.84 -8.72 -8.44
CA PHE A 134 19.63 -8.83 -7.62
C PHE A 134 19.54 -10.19 -6.89
N ALA A 135 20.38 -11.16 -7.23
CA ALA A 135 20.36 -12.49 -6.62
C ALA A 135 21.06 -12.56 -5.26
N THR A 136 21.78 -11.51 -4.84
CA THR A 136 22.44 -11.52 -3.53
C THR A 136 21.40 -11.40 -2.40
N PRO A 137 21.47 -12.26 -1.37
CA PRO A 137 20.54 -12.22 -0.22
C PRO A 137 20.50 -10.86 0.49
N GLU A 138 21.59 -10.10 0.39
CA GLU A 138 21.76 -8.77 0.97
C GLU A 138 20.81 -7.71 0.40
N ASN A 139 20.28 -7.94 -0.81
CA ASN A 139 19.33 -7.04 -1.47
C ASN A 139 17.87 -7.34 -1.10
N PHE A 140 17.59 -8.47 -0.45
CA PHE A 140 16.23 -8.86 -0.06
C PHE A 140 15.52 -7.85 0.87
N PRO A 141 16.21 -7.17 1.81
CA PRO A 141 15.61 -6.13 2.64
C PRO A 141 15.03 -4.94 1.86
N LEU A 142 15.50 -4.68 0.62
CA LEU A 142 14.94 -3.63 -0.23
C LEU A 142 13.50 -3.92 -0.65
N LEU A 143 13.08 -5.19 -0.65
CA LEU A 143 11.72 -5.60 -1.01
C LEU A 143 10.75 -5.58 0.19
N LEU A 144 11.27 -5.49 1.41
CA LEU A 144 10.47 -5.57 2.63
C LEU A 144 9.42 -4.44 2.77
N PRO A 145 9.70 -3.16 2.46
CA PRO A 145 8.74 -2.09 2.69
C PRO A 145 7.43 -2.30 1.93
N GLY A 146 7.49 -2.62 0.63
CA GLY A 146 6.32 -2.95 -0.19
C GLY A 146 5.55 -4.17 0.32
N VAL A 147 6.24 -5.23 0.75
CA VAL A 147 5.59 -6.43 1.32
C VAL A 147 4.91 -6.09 2.65
N ILE A 148 5.58 -5.37 3.54
CA ILE A 148 5.03 -4.94 4.84
C ILE A 148 3.80 -4.06 4.63
N ALA A 149 3.85 -3.10 3.71
CA ALA A 149 2.71 -2.25 3.37
C ALA A 149 1.52 -3.08 2.88
N ALA A 150 1.75 -4.04 1.97
CA ALA A 150 0.70 -4.93 1.46
C ALA A 150 0.07 -5.78 2.58
N LEU A 151 0.88 -6.29 3.51
CA LEU A 151 0.39 -7.07 4.65
C LEU A 151 -0.41 -6.22 5.64
N ILE A 152 0.05 -5.00 5.95
CA ILE A 152 -0.68 -4.06 6.81
C ILE A 152 -2.03 -3.70 6.17
N PHE A 153 -2.02 -3.35 4.89
CA PHE A 153 -3.24 -3.09 4.13
C PHE A 153 -4.19 -4.28 4.16
N GLY A 154 -3.70 -5.48 3.86
CA GLY A 154 -4.49 -6.70 3.87
C GLY A 154 -5.12 -7.00 5.22
N ARG A 155 -4.36 -6.82 6.31
CA ARG A 155 -4.88 -6.98 7.68
C ARG A 155 -6.00 -5.99 7.99
N ARG A 156 -5.87 -4.74 7.55
CA ARG A 156 -6.88 -3.70 7.79
C ARG A 156 -8.11 -3.86 6.89
N MET A 157 -7.96 -4.35 5.68
CA MET A 157 -9.09 -4.57 4.75
C MET A 157 -9.85 -5.86 5.00
N LYS A 158 -9.24 -6.87 5.63
CA LYS A 158 -9.89 -8.15 5.96
C LYS A 158 -11.29 -8.00 6.57
N PRO A 159 -11.53 -7.21 7.64
CA PRO A 159 -12.87 -7.05 8.20
C PRO A 159 -13.88 -6.45 7.20
N HIS A 160 -13.44 -5.53 6.33
CA HIS A 160 -14.30 -4.94 5.29
C HIS A 160 -14.65 -5.94 4.18
N TRP A 161 -13.68 -6.79 3.81
CA TRP A 161 -13.92 -7.86 2.84
C TRP A 161 -14.91 -8.90 3.36
N GLU A 162 -14.77 -9.31 4.61
CA GLU A 162 -15.69 -10.23 5.28
C GLU A 162 -17.09 -9.61 5.40
N ALA A 163 -17.20 -8.34 5.80
CA ALA A 163 -18.48 -7.64 5.88
C ALA A 163 -19.17 -7.53 4.52
N ALA A 164 -18.42 -7.21 3.46
CA ALA A 164 -18.94 -7.15 2.11
C ALA A 164 -19.36 -8.54 1.60
N GLU A 165 -18.69 -9.61 2.02
CA GLU A 165 -19.04 -10.99 1.63
C GLU A 165 -20.34 -11.42 2.32
N ARG A 166 -20.49 -11.12 3.62
CA ARG A 166 -21.74 -11.35 4.36
C ARG A 166 -22.92 -10.60 3.76
N ALA A 167 -22.72 -9.34 3.38
CA ALA A 167 -23.77 -8.52 2.76
C ALA A 167 -24.22 -9.06 1.39
N GLU A 168 -23.30 -9.67 0.63
CA GLU A 168 -23.62 -10.31 -0.66
C GLU A 168 -24.27 -11.69 -0.49
N SER A 169 -23.96 -12.41 0.59
CA SER A 169 -24.56 -13.71 0.89
C SER A 169 -25.89 -13.63 1.63
N ALA A 170 -26.26 -12.46 2.16
CA ALA A 170 -27.49 -12.29 2.91
C ALA A 170 -28.71 -12.47 1.97
N PRO A 171 -29.72 -13.27 2.38
CA PRO A 171 -30.96 -13.39 1.62
C PRO A 171 -31.62 -12.02 1.48
N ALA A 172 -32.25 -11.76 0.33
CA ALA A 172 -32.97 -10.51 0.10
C ALA A 172 -33.99 -10.31 1.22
N VAL A 173 -33.77 -9.30 2.08
CA VAL A 173 -34.70 -8.96 3.14
C VAL A 173 -35.96 -8.46 2.46
N THR A 174 -37.00 -9.28 2.43
CA THR A 174 -38.33 -8.90 1.99
C THR A 174 -38.76 -7.72 2.86
N ARG A 175 -38.80 -6.51 2.28
CA ARG A 175 -39.40 -5.37 2.98
C ARG A 175 -40.88 -5.70 3.15
N LEU A 176 -41.29 -6.01 4.38
CA LEU A 176 -42.69 -6.02 4.74
C LEU A 176 -43.16 -4.56 4.68
N HIS A 177 -43.89 -4.25 3.61
CA HIS A 177 -44.62 -2.99 3.43
C HIS A 177 -45.95 -3.05 4.16
#